data_AF-A0A8S0PQ02-F1
#
_entry.id   AF-A0A8S0PQ02-F1
#
_cell.length_a   1.000
_cell.length_b   1.000
_cell.length_c   1.000
_cell.angle_alpha   90.00
_cell.angle_beta   90.00
_cell.angle_gamma   90.00
#
_symmetry.space_group_name_H-M   'P 1'
#
loop_
_entity.id
_entity.type
_entity.pdbx_description
1 polymer ?
#
loop_
_entity_poly.entity_id
_entity_poly.type
_entity_poly.pdbx_seq_one_letter_code
_entity_poly.pdbx_strand_id
1 'polypeptide(L)'
;MAMYSAENRSSDVNQVDALCTIKMDDWKHAMSVAKPSITRGVMEKILEVSWDDIGGLKDLKKKLQQAVECPIKYSSSFARLGLSPTCGILLHGPPGCSKTTLALAIAHVAQASFFSLRYDKSYSVH
;
A
#
# COMPACT_ATOMS: atom_id res chain seq x y z
N MET A 1 -44.17 -16.23 -62.99
CA MET A 1 -42.88 -16.89 -62.68
C MET A 1 -42.06 -15.88 -61.88
N ALA A 2 -41.71 -16.22 -60.65
CA ALA A 2 -41.57 -15.32 -59.51
C ALA A 2 -40.41 -14.31 -59.58
N MET A 3 -40.71 -13.09 -59.11
CA MET A 3 -39.77 -12.02 -58.76
C MET A 3 -39.44 -12.23 -57.28
N TYR A 4 -38.22 -12.70 -56.97
CA TYR A 4 -37.81 -12.97 -55.59
C TYR A 4 -37.27 -11.67 -54.98
N SER A 5 -37.97 -11.17 -53.95
CA SER A 5 -37.61 -9.99 -53.17
C SER A 5 -36.23 -10.11 -52.55
N ALA A 6 -35.39 -9.10 -52.75
CA ALA A 6 -34.17 -8.89 -51.97
C ALA A 6 -34.58 -8.32 -50.61
N GLU A 7 -34.35 -9.10 -49.57
CA GLU A 7 -34.63 -8.76 -48.18
C GLU A 7 -33.73 -7.61 -47.71
N ASN A 8 -34.35 -6.67 -47.01
CA ASN A 8 -33.81 -5.42 -46.50
C ASN A 8 -32.47 -5.62 -45.75
N ARG A 9 -31.37 -5.17 -46.36
CA ARG A 9 -30.08 -5.01 -45.69
C ARG A 9 -30.07 -3.64 -44.99
N SER A 10 -30.69 -3.59 -43.82
CA SER A 10 -30.72 -2.40 -42.97
C SER A 10 -30.36 -2.78 -41.53
N SER A 11 -29.13 -2.41 -41.16
CA SER A 11 -28.82 -1.84 -39.84
C SER A 11 -28.87 -2.75 -38.61
N ASP A 12 -27.87 -3.63 -38.44
CA ASP A 12 -27.55 -4.20 -37.12
C ASP A 12 -26.06 -4.00 -36.80
N VAL A 13 -25.70 -2.75 -36.51
CA VAL A 13 -24.42 -2.38 -35.86
C VAL A 13 -24.66 -1.74 -34.48
N ASN A 14 -25.91 -1.59 -34.05
CA ASN A 14 -26.27 -0.78 -32.87
C ASN A 14 -26.87 -1.57 -31.70
N GLN A 15 -26.56 -2.86 -31.55
CA GLN A 15 -27.04 -3.67 -30.42
C GLN A 15 -25.92 -4.26 -29.55
N VAL A 16 -24.87 -3.48 -29.30
CA VAL A 16 -23.91 -3.74 -28.19
C VAL A 16 -23.70 -2.54 -27.25
N ASP A 17 -24.33 -1.40 -27.54
CA ASP A 17 -24.32 -0.19 -26.70
C ASP A 17 -25.52 -0.12 -25.74
N ALA A 18 -26.05 -1.29 -25.33
CA ALA A 18 -27.12 -1.36 -24.34
C ALA A 18 -26.55 -1.09 -22.94
N LEU A 19 -26.51 0.20 -22.57
CA LEU A 19 -26.63 0.70 -21.19
C LEU A 19 -25.71 0.00 -20.17
N CYS A 20 -24.40 0.03 -20.39
CA CYS A 20 -23.44 -0.21 -19.31
C CYS A 20 -23.44 0.99 -18.36
N THR A 21 -24.50 1.13 -17.56
CA THR A 21 -24.58 2.13 -16.49
C THR A 21 -23.78 1.60 -15.32
N ILE A 22 -22.49 1.96 -15.27
CA ILE A 22 -21.60 1.63 -14.16
C ILE A 22 -22.24 2.17 -12.86
N LYS A 23 -22.60 1.26 -11.95
CA LYS A 23 -23.10 1.61 -10.63
C LYS A 23 -21.94 1.68 -9.64
N MET A 24 -22.16 2.33 -8.51
CA MET A 24 -21.14 2.40 -7.46
C MET A 24 -20.78 1.03 -6.87
N ASP A 25 -21.66 0.05 -6.98
CA ASP A 25 -21.35 -1.31 -6.53
C ASP A 25 -20.38 -2.03 -7.48
N ASP A 26 -20.43 -1.75 -8.79
CA ASP A 26 -19.42 -2.22 -9.75
C ASP A 26 -18.05 -1.59 -9.45
N TRP A 27 -18.04 -0.33 -9.02
CA TRP A 27 -16.81 0.37 -8.63
C TRP A 27 -16.19 -0.21 -7.35
N LYS A 28 -17.01 -0.51 -6.33
CA LYS A 28 -16.55 -1.20 -5.11
C LYS A 28 -16.01 -2.60 -5.41
N HIS A 29 -16.69 -3.34 -6.30
CA HIS A 29 -16.23 -4.67 -6.73
C HIS A 29 -14.90 -4.57 -7.49
N ALA A 30 -14.80 -3.62 -8.41
CA ALA A 30 -13.56 -3.35 -9.13
C ALA A 30 -12.41 -2.94 -8.20
N MET A 31 -12.64 -2.11 -7.18
CA MET A 31 -11.62 -1.79 -6.16
C MET A 31 -11.15 -3.01 -5.36
N SER A 32 -12.01 -4.00 -5.15
CA SER A 32 -11.60 -5.25 -4.48
C SER A 32 -10.70 -6.12 -5.37
N VAL A 33 -10.85 -6.04 -6.70
CA VAL A 33 -10.09 -6.86 -7.66
C VAL A 33 -8.84 -6.12 -8.16
N ALA A 34 -8.96 -4.82 -8.40
CA ALA A 34 -7.92 -3.95 -8.90
C ALA A 34 -7.05 -3.46 -7.74
N LYS A 35 -5.91 -4.14 -7.53
CA LYS A 35 -4.86 -3.63 -6.64
C LYS A 35 -4.25 -2.37 -7.27
N PRO A 36 -4.18 -1.24 -6.54
CA PRO A 36 -3.59 -0.02 -7.06
C PRO A 36 -2.13 -0.25 -7.45
N SER A 37 -1.69 0.32 -8.58
CA SER A 37 -0.34 0.12 -9.13
C SER A 37 0.78 0.43 -8.13
N ILE A 38 0.54 1.35 -7.19
CA ILE A 38 1.46 1.71 -6.09
C ILE A 38 1.76 0.51 -5.16
N THR A 39 0.82 -0.44 -5.05
CA THR A 39 0.99 -1.64 -4.22
C THR A 39 1.58 -2.83 -4.97
N ARG A 40 1.76 -2.74 -6.30
CA ARG A 40 2.43 -3.79 -7.09
C ARG A 40 3.95 -3.68 -6.91
N GLY A 41 4.53 -4.61 -6.15
CA GLY A 41 5.98 -4.81 -6.02
C GLY A 41 6.65 -4.19 -4.79
N VAL A 42 5.97 -3.31 -4.04
CA VAL A 42 6.57 -2.59 -2.88
C VAL A 42 6.01 -3.04 -1.52
N MET A 43 4.87 -3.74 -1.52
CA MET A 43 4.29 -4.31 -0.31
C MET A 43 4.97 -5.64 0.00
N GLU A 44 6.14 -5.59 0.62
CA GLU A 44 6.72 -6.80 1.23
C GLU A 44 5.78 -7.26 2.35
N LYS A 45 5.41 -8.56 2.35
CA LYS A 45 4.63 -9.15 3.44
C LYS A 45 5.42 -8.89 4.73
N ILE A 46 4.84 -8.12 5.64
CA ILE A 46 5.46 -7.79 6.92
C ILE A 46 5.74 -9.12 7.62
N LEU A 47 7.03 -9.37 7.91
CA LEU A 47 7.41 -10.52 8.73
C LEU A 47 6.81 -10.31 10.13
N GLU A 48 6.16 -11.34 10.67
CA GLU A 48 5.61 -11.35 12.03
C GLU A 48 6.76 -11.39 13.05
N VAL A 49 7.46 -10.28 13.20
CA VAL A 49 8.58 -10.11 14.14
C VAL A 49 8.06 -9.32 15.35
N SER A 50 8.27 -9.88 16.54
CA SER A 50 7.95 -9.21 17.81
C SER A 50 9.16 -8.45 18.37
N TRP A 51 8.92 -7.58 19.35
CA TRP A 51 9.99 -6.94 20.10
C TRP A 51 10.89 -7.94 20.83
N ASP A 52 10.36 -9.10 21.21
CA ASP A 52 11.09 -10.15 21.92
C ASP A 52 12.14 -10.83 21.04
N ASP A 53 11.93 -10.86 19.72
CA ASP A 53 12.87 -11.47 18.76
C ASP A 53 14.15 -10.65 18.57
N ILE A 54 14.15 -9.39 19.04
CA ILE A 54 15.29 -8.47 18.90
C ILE A 54 16.07 -8.45 20.22
N GLY A 55 17.26 -9.04 20.25
CA GLY A 55 18.13 -8.98 21.43
C GLY A 55 18.59 -7.55 21.76
N GLY A 56 18.50 -7.16 23.03
CA GLY A 56 19.08 -5.89 23.53
C GLY A 56 18.33 -4.61 23.10
N LEU A 57 19.06 -3.49 23.02
CA LEU A 57 18.60 -2.19 22.49
C LEU A 57 17.35 -1.61 23.18
N LYS A 58 17.14 -1.89 24.47
CA LYS A 58 15.93 -1.50 25.23
C LYS A 58 15.60 -0.01 25.12
N ASP A 59 16.58 0.86 25.25
CA ASP A 59 16.39 2.31 25.15
C ASP A 59 15.94 2.75 23.76
N LEU A 60 16.51 2.12 22.72
CA LEU A 60 16.18 2.40 21.33
C LEU A 60 14.77 1.90 21.01
N LYS A 61 14.40 0.69 21.44
CA LYS A 61 13.03 0.16 21.31
C LYS A 61 12.01 1.11 21.94
N LYS A 62 12.27 1.59 23.15
CA LYS A 62 11.39 2.53 23.86
C LYS A 62 11.22 3.83 23.08
N LYS A 63 12.31 4.42 22.58
CA LYS A 63 12.26 5.64 21.76
C LYS A 63 11.46 5.44 20.48
N LEU A 64 11.63 4.30 19.82
CA LEU A 64 10.89 3.93 18.60
C LEU A 64 9.41 3.72 18.85
N GLN A 65 9.05 2.98 19.90
CA GLN A 65 7.66 2.83 20.34
C GLN A 65 7.04 4.19 20.64
N GLN A 66 7.74 5.08 21.33
CA GLN A 66 7.24 6.43 21.59
C GLN A 66 7.07 7.25 20.32
N ALA A 67 8.03 7.18 19.38
CA ALA A 67 7.98 7.94 18.14
C ALA A 67 6.86 7.46 17.19
N VAL A 68 6.51 6.17 17.21
CA VAL A 68 5.52 5.59 16.29
C VAL A 68 4.17 5.37 16.96
N GLU A 69 4.11 4.77 18.14
CA GLU A 69 2.83 4.48 18.81
C GLU A 69 2.17 5.72 19.41
N CYS A 70 2.93 6.66 19.98
CA CYS A 70 2.33 7.85 20.60
C CYS A 70 1.52 8.70 19.62
N PRO A 71 2.01 9.04 18.40
CA PRO A 71 1.21 9.83 17.48
C PRO A 71 -0.03 9.08 16.96
N ILE A 72 0.02 7.75 16.84
CA ILE A 72 -1.12 6.93 16.42
C ILE A 72 -2.17 6.85 17.54
N LYS A 73 -1.74 6.58 18.78
CA LYS A 73 -2.63 6.42 19.95
C LYS A 73 -3.20 7.74 20.48
N TYR A 74 -2.40 8.81 20.46
CA TYR A 74 -2.72 10.09 21.11
C TYR A 74 -2.87 11.26 20.13
N SER A 75 -3.35 11.00 18.91
CA SER A 75 -3.51 12.02 17.85
C SER A 75 -4.28 13.27 18.31
N SER A 76 -5.35 13.10 19.08
CA SER A 76 -6.17 14.19 19.63
C SER A 76 -5.40 15.07 20.62
N SER A 77 -4.49 14.49 21.40
CA SER A 77 -3.66 15.22 22.36
C SER A 77 -2.53 15.96 21.66
N PHE A 78 -1.93 15.37 20.63
CA PHE A 78 -0.93 16.03 19.78
C PHE A 78 -1.52 17.27 19.08
N ALA A 79 -2.73 17.16 18.53
CA ALA A 79 -3.44 18.27 17.90
C ALA A 79 -3.72 19.41 18.88
N ARG A 80 -4.14 19.10 20.11
CA ARG A 80 -4.40 20.10 21.16
C ARG A 80 -3.14 20.80 21.65
N LEU A 81 -2.01 20.10 21.68
CA LEU A 81 -0.72 20.62 22.11
C LEU A 81 0.04 21.34 20.97
N GLY A 82 -0.50 21.35 19.75
CA GLY A 82 0.18 21.92 18.58
C GLY A 82 1.46 21.17 18.20
N LEU A 83 1.61 19.92 18.63
CA LEU A 83 2.79 19.11 18.37
C LEU A 83 2.62 18.40 17.03
N SER A 84 3.61 18.57 16.14
CA SER A 84 3.70 17.79 14.91
C SER A 84 4.23 16.38 15.19
N PRO A 85 3.66 15.34 14.57
CA PRO A 85 4.22 14.00 14.65
C PRO A 85 5.63 13.99 14.05
N THR A 86 6.51 13.13 14.57
CA THR A 86 7.87 12.98 14.05
C THR A 86 7.87 12.54 12.58
N CYS A 87 8.52 13.33 11.72
CA CYS A 87 8.46 13.16 10.27
C CYS A 87 9.33 12.01 9.70
N GLY A 88 10.21 11.39 10.49
CA GLY A 88 11.05 10.29 10.00
C GLY A 88 12.07 9.82 11.02
N ILE A 89 12.47 8.54 10.90
CA ILE A 89 13.43 7.89 11.79
C ILE A 89 14.59 7.36 10.94
N LEU A 90 15.82 7.79 11.26
CA LEU A 90 17.04 7.29 10.62
C LEU A 90 17.70 6.25 11.52
N LEU A 91 17.78 5.00 11.05
CA LEU A 91 18.51 3.93 11.73
C LEU A 91 19.91 3.80 11.11
N HIS A 92 20.94 4.24 11.83
CA HIS A 92 22.34 4.13 11.41
C HIS A 92 23.14 3.25 12.38
N GLY A 93 24.19 2.60 11.86
CA GLY A 93 25.10 1.78 12.67
C GLY A 93 25.81 0.71 11.85
N PRO A 94 26.80 0.02 12.43
CA PRO A 94 27.59 -1.00 11.73
C PRO A 94 26.71 -2.14 11.18
N PRO A 95 27.10 -2.79 10.07
CA PRO A 95 26.35 -3.91 9.52
C PRO A 95 26.23 -5.02 10.59
N GLY A 96 25.06 -5.66 10.69
CA GLY A 96 24.79 -6.71 11.68
C GLY A 96 23.98 -6.29 12.91
N CYS A 97 23.76 -4.98 13.17
CA CYS A 97 22.93 -4.55 14.33
C CYS A 97 21.42 -4.53 14.04
N SER A 98 20.86 -5.58 13.42
CA SER A 98 19.41 -5.84 13.28
C SER A 98 18.50 -4.65 12.88
N LYS A 99 19.04 -3.61 12.22
CA LYS A 99 18.31 -2.37 11.88
C LYS A 99 17.11 -2.64 10.98
N THR A 100 17.29 -3.50 9.98
CA THR A 100 16.22 -3.90 9.07
C THR A 100 15.14 -4.70 9.80
N THR A 101 15.56 -5.65 10.65
CA THR A 101 14.64 -6.45 11.48
C THR A 101 13.85 -5.57 12.45
N LEU A 102 14.47 -4.54 12.99
CA LEU A 102 13.83 -3.56 13.86
C LEU A 102 12.77 -2.74 13.12
N ALA A 103 13.08 -2.27 11.91
CA ALA A 103 12.10 -1.57 11.06
C ALA A 103 10.88 -2.44 10.76
N LEU A 104 11.10 -3.73 10.48
CA LEU A 104 10.03 -4.71 10.24
C LEU A 104 9.17 -4.95 11.49
N ALA A 105 9.79 -5.14 12.66
CA ALA A 105 9.08 -5.32 13.93
C ALA A 105 8.20 -4.11 14.28
N ILE A 106 8.69 -2.90 14.03
CA ILE A 106 7.91 -1.67 14.23
C ILE A 106 6.71 -1.62 13.29
N ALA A 107 6.88 -1.94 12.02
CA ALA A 107 5.79 -1.95 11.06
C ALA A 107 4.71 -2.96 11.46
N HIS A 108 5.12 -4.14 11.94
CA HIS A 108 4.24 -5.17 12.46
C HIS A 108 3.44 -4.68 13.69
N VAL A 109 4.13 -4.13 14.69
CA VAL A 109 3.51 -3.65 15.94
C VAL A 109 2.59 -2.45 15.71
N ALA A 110 2.97 -1.55 14.80
CA ALA A 110 2.14 -0.40 14.44
C ALA A 110 0.93 -0.76 13.56
N GLN A 111 0.79 -2.03 13.16
CA GLN A 111 -0.21 -2.49 12.17
C GLN A 111 -0.26 -1.60 10.93
N ALA A 112 0.91 -1.11 10.50
CA ALA A 112 1.05 -0.15 9.42
C ALA A 112 1.52 -0.84 8.14
N SER A 113 1.13 -0.30 6.97
CA SER A 113 1.67 -0.77 5.69
C SER A 113 3.16 -0.44 5.59
N PHE A 114 3.98 -1.44 5.29
CA PHE A 114 5.43 -1.29 5.12
C PHE A 114 5.79 -1.20 3.63
N PHE A 115 6.54 -0.17 3.26
CA PHE A 115 7.05 0.03 1.91
C PHE A 115 8.57 -0.03 1.92
N SER A 116 9.13 -1.11 1.36
CA SER A 116 10.56 -1.34 1.26
C SER A 116 11.07 -0.82 -0.08
N LEU A 117 11.79 0.31 -0.08
CA LEU A 117 12.43 0.83 -1.28
C LEU A 117 13.93 0.54 -1.22
N ARG A 118 14.39 -0.36 -2.11
CA ARG A 118 15.82 -0.57 -2.35
C ARG A 118 16.15 0.01 -3.72
N TYR A 119 17.08 0.95 -3.76
CA TYR A 119 17.60 1.47 -5.01
C TYR A 119 18.56 0.42 -5.60
N ASP A 120 18.10 -0.31 -6.61
CA ASP A 120 18.98 -1.15 -7.42
C ASP A 120 19.67 -0.28 -8.48
N LYS A 121 20.97 -0.47 -8.69
CA LYS A 121 21.78 0.37 -9.59
C LYS A 121 21.59 0.05 -11.08
N SER A 122 20.61 -0.76 -11.48
CA SER A 122 20.50 -1.24 -12.88
C SER A 122 19.96 -0.22 -13.90
N TYR A 123 19.86 1.06 -13.59
CA TYR A 123 19.53 2.11 -14.57
C TYR A 123 20.79 2.70 -15.21
N SER A 124 21.62 1.85 -15.82
CA SER A 124 22.61 2.31 -16.80
C SER A 124 22.01 2.11 -18.18
N VAL A 125 21.28 3.11 -18.66
CA VAL A 125 20.74 3.14 -20.01
C VAL A 125 21.92 3.44 -20.94
N HIS A 126 22.32 2.46 -21.74
CA HIS A 126 23.14 2.68 -22.94
C HIS A 126 22.27 3.16 -24.09
#